data_AF-A0A1Q5AWC9-F1
#
_entry.id   AF-A0A1Q5AWC9-F1
#
_cell.length_a   1.000
_cell.length_b   1.000
_cell.length_c   1.000
_cell.angle_alpha   90.00
_cell.angle_beta   90.00
_cell.angle_gamma   90.00
#
_symmetry.space_group_name_H-M   'P 1'
#
loop_
_entity.id
_entity.type
_entity.pdbx_description
1 polymer ?
#
loop_
_entity_poly.entity_id
_entity_poly.type
_entity_poly.pdbx_seq_one_letter_code
_entity_poly.pdbx_strand_id
1 'polypeptide(L)'
;MLETVGMDVWSVPPMDTRGLFGEERRDLLSLLDRLTADQWAESTLAEGWTVKDIALHLLDGDLGRLSRERDADTTGLLPHGGPAATFAAALHEKNQRWLDAARQLSPRVTRDLLAYSTEQLQEWTAEADLLAPTRVSWASDKPVPAWLDLARELTETWVHHQQIRAAIGRETGTDRLPTVLRTFVWALPHQYRVPAEPQTTVLLDLDIGGQWSLVAGNEGRWSLHEGAISDPVAYIRFTAEAAWRSFTGAAIPRGGITYAGPSQLTDPMQDVRGIIV
;
A
#
# COMPACT_ATOMS: atom_id res chain seq x y z
N MET A 1 -9.64 -10.13 33.16
CA MET A 1 -9.65 -8.85 32.41
C MET A 1 -10.30 -9.13 31.06
N LEU A 2 -11.31 -8.36 30.67
CA LEU A 2 -11.90 -8.44 29.34
C LEU A 2 -10.84 -7.93 28.34
N GLU A 3 -10.51 -8.73 27.32
CA GLU A 3 -9.67 -8.25 26.23
C GLU A 3 -10.41 -7.10 25.53
N THR A 4 -9.74 -5.96 25.36
CA THR A 4 -10.29 -4.84 24.60
C THR A 4 -10.38 -5.30 23.14
N VAL A 5 -11.60 -5.57 22.67
CA VAL A 5 -11.82 -6.04 21.29
C VAL A 5 -11.53 -4.88 20.34
N GLY A 6 -10.41 -4.98 19.61
CA GLY A 6 -10.06 -4.03 18.56
C GLY A 6 -10.92 -4.18 17.32
N MET A 7 -10.77 -3.22 16.42
CA MET A 7 -11.32 -3.27 15.07
C MET A 7 -10.84 -4.53 14.35
N ASP A 8 -11.77 -5.25 13.75
CA ASP A 8 -11.52 -6.32 12.80
C ASP A 8 -11.94 -5.84 11.40
N VAL A 9 -11.08 -6.07 10.40
CA VAL A 9 -11.32 -5.73 8.99
C VAL A 9 -12.63 -6.33 8.46
N TRP A 10 -13.07 -7.46 9.02
CA TRP A 10 -14.35 -8.10 8.69
C TRP A 10 -15.57 -7.44 9.35
N SER A 11 -15.37 -6.69 10.42
CA SER A 11 -16.43 -6.13 11.27
C SER A 11 -16.74 -4.66 10.99
N VAL A 12 -15.88 -3.97 10.25
CA VAL A 12 -16.07 -2.57 9.87
C VAL A 12 -16.88 -2.45 8.58
N PRO A 13 -17.60 -1.33 8.36
CA PRO A 13 -18.21 -1.06 7.06
C PRO A 13 -17.16 -1.12 5.93
N PRO A 14 -17.45 -1.81 4.80
CA PRO A 14 -16.52 -1.87 3.67
C PRO A 14 -16.16 -0.49 3.15
N MET A 15 -14.87 -0.25 2.96
CA MET A 15 -14.38 0.94 2.27
C MET A 15 -14.35 0.66 0.77
N ASP A 16 -15.36 1.15 0.05
CA ASP A 16 -15.41 0.99 -1.40
C ASP A 16 -14.49 2.01 -2.09
N THR A 17 -13.32 1.56 -2.53
CA THR A 17 -12.31 2.38 -3.20
C THR A 17 -12.37 2.32 -4.73
N ARG A 18 -13.33 1.60 -5.32
CA ARG A 18 -13.38 1.39 -6.79
C ARG A 18 -13.47 2.70 -7.56
N GLY A 19 -14.30 3.63 -7.09
CA GLY A 19 -14.41 4.97 -7.67
C GLY A 19 -13.10 5.76 -7.59
N LEU A 20 -12.45 5.76 -6.43
CA LEU A 20 -11.18 6.44 -6.20
C LEU A 20 -10.04 5.84 -7.03
N PHE A 21 -10.00 4.51 -7.17
CA PHE A 21 -9.05 3.82 -8.05
C PHE A 21 -9.22 4.25 -9.50
N GLY A 22 -10.47 4.31 -9.99
CA GLY A 22 -10.75 4.76 -11.35
C GLY A 22 -10.34 6.21 -11.61
N GLU A 23 -10.56 7.11 -10.64
CA GLU A 23 -10.07 8.48 -10.72
C GLU A 23 -8.54 8.57 -10.70
N GLU A 24 -7.88 7.84 -9.79
CA GLU A 24 -6.42 7.80 -9.67
C GLU A 24 -5.76 7.32 -10.96
N ARG A 25 -6.31 6.27 -11.59
CA ARG A 25 -5.84 5.77 -12.88
C ARG A 25 -6.04 6.77 -14.01
N ARG A 26 -7.15 7.51 -14.04
CA ARG A 26 -7.36 8.59 -15.02
C ARG A 26 -6.33 9.71 -14.86
N ASP A 27 -6.05 10.13 -13.63
CA ASP A 27 -5.07 11.17 -13.34
C ASP A 27 -3.66 10.74 -13.74
N LEU A 28 -3.28 9.49 -13.42
CA LEU A 28 -2.02 8.89 -13.85
C LEU A 28 -1.89 8.86 -15.38
N LEU A 29 -2.88 8.32 -16.09
CA LEU A 29 -2.86 8.25 -17.56
C LEU A 29 -2.79 9.65 -18.19
N SER A 30 -3.49 10.62 -17.61
CA SER A 30 -3.43 12.03 -18.03
C SER A 30 -2.03 12.62 -17.84
N LEU A 31 -1.34 12.26 -16.75
CA LEU A 31 0.05 12.66 -16.54
C LEU A 31 0.98 12.03 -17.59
N LEU A 32 0.91 10.70 -17.77
CA LEU A 32 1.74 9.94 -18.70
C LEU A 32 1.61 10.44 -20.15
N ASP A 33 0.41 10.85 -20.55
CA ASP A 33 0.11 11.42 -21.87
C ASP A 33 0.90 12.70 -22.19
N ARG A 34 1.28 13.46 -21.16
CA ARG A 34 1.93 14.76 -21.27
C ARG A 34 3.45 14.71 -21.07
N LEU A 35 4.01 13.53 -20.78
CA LEU A 35 5.44 13.41 -20.52
C LEU A 35 6.26 13.48 -21.82
N THR A 36 7.39 14.17 -21.75
CA THR A 36 8.40 14.15 -22.81
C THR A 36 9.16 12.83 -22.82
N ALA A 37 9.87 12.53 -23.91
CA ALA A 37 10.72 11.34 -23.99
C ALA A 37 11.76 11.27 -22.87
N ASP A 38 12.37 12.42 -22.52
CA ASP A 38 13.35 12.51 -21.43
C ASP A 38 12.70 12.23 -20.07
N GLN A 39 11.49 12.78 -19.83
CA GLN A 39 10.74 12.54 -18.59
C GLN A 39 10.36 11.07 -18.40
N TRP A 40 10.12 10.33 -19.48
CA TRP A 40 9.89 8.88 -19.41
C TRP A 40 11.14 8.10 -18.98
N ALA A 41 12.34 8.64 -19.24
CA ALA A 41 13.63 8.05 -18.91
C ALA A 41 14.17 8.49 -17.54
N GLU A 42 13.54 9.45 -16.87
CA GLU A 42 13.97 9.92 -15.56
C GLU A 42 13.95 8.81 -14.52
N SER A 43 15.00 8.78 -13.69
CA SER A 43 15.12 7.87 -12.55
C SER A 43 14.13 8.24 -11.47
N THR A 44 13.53 7.22 -10.85
CA THR A 44 12.55 7.40 -9.79
C THR A 44 13.17 7.14 -8.41
N LEU A 45 12.38 7.35 -7.36
CA LEU A 45 12.78 6.99 -6.00
C LEU A 45 12.82 5.46 -5.77
N ALA A 46 12.19 4.68 -6.65
CA ALA A 46 12.38 3.23 -6.68
C ALA A 46 13.73 2.95 -7.35
N GLU A 47 14.67 2.39 -6.58
CA GLU A 47 16.05 2.21 -7.03
C GLU A 47 16.12 1.39 -8.33
N GLY A 48 16.80 1.95 -9.33
CA GLY A 48 16.99 1.30 -10.64
C GLY A 48 15.77 1.35 -11.58
N TRP A 49 14.68 2.02 -11.18
CA TRP A 49 13.47 2.13 -12.02
C TRP A 49 13.33 3.54 -12.59
N THR A 50 13.09 3.60 -13.89
CA THR A 50 12.67 4.82 -14.59
C THR A 50 11.16 5.04 -14.47
N VAL A 51 10.67 6.22 -14.85
CA VAL A 51 9.21 6.47 -14.99
C VAL A 51 8.54 5.42 -15.89
N LYS A 52 9.21 5.03 -16.97
CA LYS A 52 8.73 3.96 -17.85
C LYS A 52 8.63 2.61 -17.14
N ASP A 53 9.62 2.27 -16.31
CA ASP A 53 9.61 1.01 -15.56
C ASP A 53 8.45 0.97 -14.57
N ILE A 54 8.12 2.08 -13.90
CA ILE A 54 6.92 2.15 -13.04
C ILE A 54 5.64 1.90 -13.86
N ALA A 55 5.48 2.53 -15.02
CA ALA A 55 4.30 2.31 -15.85
C ALA A 55 4.20 0.86 -16.35
N LEU A 56 5.33 0.23 -16.66
CA LEU A 56 5.39 -1.20 -17.02
C LEU A 56 5.05 -2.10 -15.82
N HIS A 57 5.51 -1.78 -14.61
CA HIS A 57 5.16 -2.50 -13.38
C HIS A 57 3.65 -2.48 -13.13
N LEU A 58 3.02 -1.30 -13.22
CA LEU A 58 1.57 -1.17 -13.09
C LEU A 58 0.82 -1.98 -14.16
N LEU A 59 1.35 -2.01 -15.39
CA LEU A 59 0.78 -2.82 -16.47
C LEU A 59 0.84 -4.34 -16.17
N ASP A 60 1.96 -4.85 -15.63
CA ASP A 60 2.06 -6.26 -15.20
C ASP A 60 1.11 -6.59 -14.05
N GLY A 61 0.94 -5.65 -13.11
CA GLY A 61 -0.07 -5.75 -12.07
C GLY A 61 -1.46 -5.99 -12.66
N ASP A 62 -1.87 -5.12 -13.60
CA ASP A 62 -3.19 -5.23 -14.22
C ASP A 62 -3.37 -6.52 -15.01
N LEU A 63 -2.44 -6.82 -15.92
CA LEU A 63 -2.52 -8.01 -16.76
C LEU A 63 -2.49 -9.28 -15.92
N GLY A 64 -1.65 -9.32 -14.88
CA GLY A 64 -1.58 -10.45 -13.97
C GLY A 64 -2.88 -10.70 -13.22
N ARG A 65 -3.58 -9.65 -12.80
CA ARG A 65 -4.90 -9.80 -12.16
C ARG A 65 -5.97 -10.27 -13.14
N LEU A 66 -6.03 -9.67 -14.32
CA LEU A 66 -6.97 -10.10 -15.37
C LEU A 66 -6.77 -11.58 -15.72
N SER A 67 -5.52 -12.01 -15.89
CA SER A 67 -5.23 -13.42 -16.18
C SER A 67 -5.59 -14.35 -15.02
N ARG A 68 -5.12 -14.08 -13.80
CA ARG A 68 -5.26 -15.03 -12.68
C ARG A 68 -6.62 -15.02 -12.02
N GLU A 69 -7.23 -13.85 -11.91
CA GLU A 69 -8.45 -13.66 -11.11
C GLU A 69 -9.70 -13.60 -11.99
N ARG A 70 -9.67 -12.86 -13.11
CA ARG A 70 -10.81 -12.81 -14.04
C ARG A 70 -10.87 -14.07 -14.93
N ASP A 71 -9.74 -14.45 -15.50
CA ASP A 71 -9.68 -15.52 -16.52
C ASP A 71 -9.26 -16.90 -15.93
N ALA A 72 -8.92 -16.95 -14.64
CA ALA A 72 -8.50 -18.15 -13.91
C ALA A 72 -7.25 -18.87 -14.47
N ASP A 73 -6.40 -18.18 -15.24
CA ASP A 73 -5.13 -18.69 -15.71
C ASP A 73 -4.04 -18.53 -14.64
N THR A 74 -3.63 -19.65 -14.05
CA THR A 74 -2.67 -19.68 -12.94
C THR A 74 -1.22 -19.83 -13.36
N THR A 75 -0.90 -19.81 -14.66
CA THR A 75 0.47 -20.01 -15.17
C THR A 75 1.48 -18.98 -14.65
N GLY A 76 1.02 -17.76 -14.36
CA GLY A 76 1.83 -16.68 -13.80
C GLY A 76 1.90 -16.63 -12.27
N LEU A 77 1.36 -17.62 -11.54
CA LEU A 77 1.45 -17.65 -10.08
C LEU A 77 2.88 -17.92 -9.62
N LEU A 78 3.36 -17.09 -8.70
CA LEU A 78 4.55 -17.43 -7.92
C LEU A 78 4.24 -18.61 -6.99
N PRO A 79 5.22 -19.46 -6.66
CA PRO A 79 5.05 -20.46 -5.62
C PRO A 79 4.59 -19.78 -4.32
N HIS A 80 3.47 -20.24 -3.76
CA HIS A 80 2.98 -19.77 -2.46
C HIS A 80 3.43 -20.78 -1.40
N GLY A 81 4.12 -20.30 -0.37
CA GLY A 81 4.60 -21.14 0.74
C GLY A 81 6.10 -20.94 0.99
N GLY A 82 6.44 -20.59 2.22
CA GLY A 82 7.81 -20.25 2.64
C GLY A 82 7.85 -18.95 3.45
N PRO A 83 9.01 -18.57 4.01
CA PRO A 83 9.17 -17.31 4.73
C PRO A 83 8.82 -16.10 3.85
N ALA A 84 8.29 -15.02 4.44
CA ALA A 84 7.93 -13.79 3.72
C ALA A 84 9.09 -13.22 2.89
N ALA A 85 10.33 -13.32 3.39
CA ALA A 85 11.54 -12.90 2.67
C ALA A 85 11.75 -13.68 1.34
N THR A 86 11.37 -14.96 1.30
CA THR A 86 11.44 -15.77 0.08
C THR A 86 10.39 -15.34 -0.94
N PHE A 87 9.19 -14.96 -0.48
CA PHE A 87 8.15 -14.44 -1.37
C PHE A 87 8.51 -13.06 -1.94
N ALA A 88 9.00 -12.14 -1.09
CA ALA A 88 9.43 -10.80 -1.55
C ALA A 88 10.56 -10.90 -2.58
N ALA A 89 11.56 -11.76 -2.36
CA ALA A 89 12.62 -12.01 -3.32
C ALA A 89 12.09 -12.60 -4.65
N ALA A 90 11.19 -13.59 -4.59
CA ALA A 90 10.58 -14.18 -5.79
C ALA A 90 9.71 -13.17 -6.56
N LEU A 91 8.99 -12.29 -5.85
CA LEU A 91 8.21 -11.21 -6.44
C LEU A 91 9.12 -10.19 -7.12
N HIS A 92 10.19 -9.78 -6.45
CA HIS A 92 11.21 -8.90 -7.03
C HIS A 92 11.78 -9.48 -8.32
N GLU A 93 12.22 -10.74 -8.31
CA GLU A 93 12.74 -11.40 -9.51
C GLU A 93 11.71 -11.47 -10.65
N LYS A 94 10.43 -11.72 -10.31
CA LYS A 94 9.33 -11.74 -11.29
C LYS A 94 9.11 -10.36 -11.91
N ASN A 95 9.09 -9.31 -11.09
CA ASN A 95 8.95 -7.94 -11.57
C ASN A 95 10.14 -7.56 -12.47
N GLN A 96 11.37 -7.89 -12.09
CA GLN A 96 12.55 -7.61 -12.92
C GLN A 96 12.51 -8.35 -14.26
N ARG A 97 12.14 -9.64 -14.27
CA ARG A 97 11.97 -10.40 -15.53
C ARG A 97 10.95 -9.76 -16.47
N TRP A 98 9.83 -9.26 -15.93
CA TRP A 98 8.85 -8.54 -16.71
C TRP A 98 9.43 -7.24 -17.28
N LEU A 99 10.08 -6.41 -16.45
CA LEU A 99 10.65 -5.14 -16.88
C LEU A 99 11.69 -5.33 -17.98
N ASP A 100 12.61 -6.28 -17.82
CA ASP A 100 13.63 -6.58 -18.82
C ASP A 100 13.03 -6.98 -20.17
N ALA A 101 11.95 -7.77 -20.17
CA ALA A 101 11.25 -8.17 -21.39
C ALA A 101 10.42 -7.04 -22.00
N ALA A 102 9.77 -6.21 -21.18
CA ALA A 102 8.79 -5.23 -21.60
C ALA A 102 9.41 -3.85 -21.93
N ARG A 103 10.65 -3.59 -21.55
CA ARG A 103 11.38 -2.33 -21.85
C ARG A 103 11.48 -1.99 -23.33
N GLN A 104 11.32 -2.95 -24.24
CA GLN A 104 11.26 -2.71 -25.68
C GLN A 104 9.97 -1.98 -26.15
N LEU A 105 8.89 -2.02 -25.35
CA LEU A 105 7.65 -1.32 -25.67
C LEU A 105 7.89 0.19 -25.62
N SER A 106 7.39 0.94 -26.60
CA SER A 106 7.54 2.41 -26.58
C SER A 106 6.65 3.02 -25.49
N PRO A 107 6.96 4.23 -24.97
CA PRO A 107 6.12 4.92 -23.99
C PRO A 107 4.64 5.01 -24.39
N ARG A 108 4.37 5.27 -25.67
CA ARG A 108 2.99 5.31 -26.21
C ARG A 108 2.31 3.95 -26.10
N VAL A 109 2.99 2.86 -26.49
CA VAL A 109 2.43 1.50 -26.41
C VAL A 109 2.19 1.12 -24.95
N THR A 110 3.13 1.41 -24.05
CA THR A 110 2.97 1.15 -22.61
C THR A 110 1.74 1.88 -22.05
N ARG A 111 1.59 3.18 -22.35
CA ARG A 111 0.45 3.99 -21.91
C ARG A 111 -0.87 3.47 -22.47
N ASP A 112 -0.92 3.11 -23.76
CA ASP A 112 -2.15 2.63 -24.40
C ASP A 112 -2.57 1.25 -23.87
N LEU A 113 -1.62 0.35 -23.63
CA LEU A 113 -1.90 -0.94 -22.97
C LEU A 113 -2.36 -0.75 -21.52
N LEU A 114 -1.76 0.19 -20.79
CA LEU A 114 -2.17 0.50 -19.42
C LEU A 114 -3.58 1.09 -19.36
N ALA A 115 -3.95 1.92 -20.33
CA ALA A 115 -5.31 2.43 -20.46
C ALA A 115 -6.32 1.30 -20.71
N TYR A 116 -6.00 0.39 -21.65
CA TYR A 116 -6.82 -0.78 -21.93
C TYR A 116 -6.97 -1.70 -20.72
N SER A 117 -5.87 -2.06 -20.05
CA SER A 117 -5.91 -2.95 -18.89
C SER A 117 -6.65 -2.32 -17.71
N THR A 118 -6.53 -1.01 -17.52
CA THR A 118 -7.26 -0.24 -16.51
C THR A 118 -8.78 -0.29 -16.75
N GLU A 119 -9.23 -0.12 -18.00
CA GLU A 119 -10.64 -0.21 -18.36
C GLU A 119 -11.19 -1.61 -18.06
N GLN A 120 -10.47 -2.65 -18.48
CA GLN A 120 -10.83 -4.04 -18.23
C GLN A 120 -10.91 -4.37 -16.73
N LEU A 121 -9.97 -3.87 -15.92
CA LEU A 121 -10.02 -4.05 -14.47
C LEU A 121 -11.22 -3.35 -13.84
N GLN A 122 -11.54 -2.12 -14.25
CA GLN A 122 -12.67 -1.37 -13.72
C GLN A 122 -14.00 -2.05 -14.06
N GLU A 123 -14.17 -2.51 -15.30
CA GLU A 123 -15.35 -3.28 -15.72
C GLU A 123 -15.51 -4.55 -14.89
N TRP A 124 -14.44 -5.33 -14.74
CA TRP A 124 -14.47 -6.58 -13.99
C TRP A 124 -14.73 -6.38 -12.49
N THR A 125 -14.16 -5.35 -11.87
CA THR A 125 -14.29 -5.10 -10.42
C THR A 125 -15.55 -4.31 -10.04
N ALA A 126 -16.28 -3.75 -11.01
CA ALA A 126 -17.51 -2.98 -10.77
C ALA A 126 -18.60 -3.78 -10.03
N GLU A 127 -18.65 -5.09 -10.23
CA GLU A 127 -19.64 -5.98 -9.60
C GLU A 127 -19.04 -6.90 -8.53
N ALA A 128 -17.77 -6.68 -8.13
CA ALA A 128 -17.10 -7.51 -7.14
C ALA A 128 -17.84 -7.51 -5.79
N ASP A 129 -17.99 -8.70 -5.21
CA ASP A 129 -18.45 -8.85 -3.81
C ASP A 129 -17.34 -8.37 -2.87
N LEU A 130 -17.55 -7.20 -2.27
CA LEU A 130 -16.61 -6.55 -1.36
C LEU A 130 -16.31 -7.34 -0.08
N LEU A 131 -17.13 -8.36 0.24
CA LEU A 131 -16.95 -9.24 1.39
C LEU A 131 -16.41 -10.62 1.02
N ALA A 132 -16.17 -10.90 -0.27
CA ALA A 132 -15.56 -12.15 -0.68
C ALA A 132 -14.15 -12.29 -0.06
N PRO A 133 -13.76 -13.50 0.38
CA PRO A 133 -12.44 -13.71 0.97
C PRO A 133 -11.32 -13.64 -0.09
N THR A 134 -10.28 -12.87 0.22
CA THR A 134 -9.04 -12.75 -0.57
C THR A 134 -7.82 -12.63 0.35
N ARG A 135 -6.65 -12.22 -0.16
CA ARG A 135 -5.38 -12.15 0.57
C ARG A 135 -4.67 -10.83 0.33
N VAL A 136 -4.22 -10.20 1.42
CA VAL A 136 -3.30 -9.06 1.41
C VAL A 136 -2.20 -9.37 2.42
N SER A 137 -1.05 -9.83 1.93
CA SER A 137 -0.02 -10.47 2.77
C SER A 137 0.60 -9.55 3.82
N TRP A 138 0.73 -8.26 3.54
CA TRP A 138 1.21 -7.29 4.52
C TRP A 138 0.18 -6.97 5.62
N ALA A 139 -1.11 -7.26 5.39
CA ALA A 139 -2.16 -6.97 6.36
C ALA A 139 -2.53 -8.18 7.23
N SER A 140 -2.36 -9.41 6.72
CA SER A 140 -2.76 -10.64 7.42
C SER A 140 -2.24 -11.91 6.72
N ASP A 141 -1.92 -12.94 7.51
CA ASP A 141 -1.71 -14.31 6.99
C ASP A 141 -3.04 -15.03 6.68
N LYS A 142 -4.14 -14.54 7.27
CA LYS A 142 -5.49 -15.08 7.11
C LYS A 142 -6.23 -14.35 5.98
N PRO A 143 -7.31 -14.93 5.45
CA PRO A 143 -8.16 -14.22 4.50
C PRO A 143 -8.65 -12.88 5.06
N VAL A 144 -8.72 -11.90 4.16
CA VAL A 144 -9.28 -10.56 4.38
C VAL A 144 -10.42 -10.33 3.38
N PRO A 145 -11.35 -9.40 3.63
CA PRO A 145 -12.41 -9.09 2.69
C PRO A 145 -11.87 -8.39 1.44
N ALA A 146 -12.53 -8.61 0.30
CA ALA A 146 -12.14 -8.05 -1.00
C ALA A 146 -12.05 -6.52 -1.03
N TRP A 147 -12.80 -5.81 -0.19
CA TRP A 147 -12.65 -4.36 -0.11
C TRP A 147 -11.24 -3.91 0.30
N LEU A 148 -10.54 -4.65 1.18
CA LEU A 148 -9.17 -4.31 1.57
C LEU A 148 -8.19 -4.54 0.43
N ASP A 149 -8.45 -5.55 -0.40
CA ASP A 149 -7.66 -5.84 -1.60
C ASP A 149 -7.78 -4.75 -2.66
N LEU A 150 -9.01 -4.27 -2.90
CA LEU A 150 -9.27 -3.13 -3.79
C LEU A 150 -8.72 -1.82 -3.21
N ALA A 151 -8.74 -1.64 -1.89
CA ALA A 151 -8.09 -0.51 -1.25
C ALA A 151 -6.57 -0.59 -1.43
N ARG A 152 -5.98 -1.78 -1.33
CA ARG A 152 -4.56 -2.02 -1.58
C ARG A 152 -4.16 -1.69 -3.02
N GLU A 153 -5.00 -1.97 -4.03
CA GLU A 153 -4.74 -1.52 -5.42
C GLU A 153 -4.70 0.00 -5.60
N LEU A 154 -5.61 0.71 -4.91
CA LEU A 154 -5.56 2.17 -4.86
C LEU A 154 -4.23 2.63 -4.27
N THR A 155 -3.77 2.02 -3.18
CA THR A 155 -2.49 2.40 -2.57
C THR A 155 -1.30 2.13 -3.49
N GLU A 156 -1.24 0.98 -4.15
CA GLU A 156 -0.18 0.61 -5.09
C GLU A 156 -0.09 1.65 -6.23
N THR A 157 -1.23 1.94 -6.86
CA THR A 157 -1.31 2.87 -7.98
C THR A 157 -0.91 4.29 -7.54
N TRP A 158 -1.47 4.76 -6.43
CA TRP A 158 -1.22 6.11 -5.93
C TRP A 158 0.27 6.29 -5.57
N VAL A 159 0.87 5.33 -4.85
CA VAL A 159 2.30 5.40 -4.46
C VAL A 159 3.19 5.50 -5.70
N HIS A 160 2.95 4.67 -6.71
CA HIS A 160 3.71 4.69 -7.96
C HIS A 160 3.49 5.96 -8.78
N HIS A 161 2.26 6.49 -8.79
CA HIS A 161 2.00 7.80 -9.38
C HIS A 161 2.79 8.90 -8.66
N GLN A 162 2.91 8.84 -7.33
CA GLN A 162 3.74 9.78 -6.58
C GLN A 162 5.24 9.66 -6.88
N GLN A 163 5.76 8.44 -7.07
CA GLN A 163 7.14 8.22 -7.50
C GLN A 163 7.41 8.83 -8.88
N ILE A 164 6.48 8.67 -9.83
CA ILE A 164 6.58 9.31 -11.16
C ILE A 164 6.59 10.83 -11.02
N ARG A 165 5.67 11.39 -10.22
CA ARG A 165 5.59 12.84 -10.00
C ARG A 165 6.89 13.39 -9.40
N ALA A 166 7.47 12.71 -8.42
CA ALA A 166 8.74 13.08 -7.82
C ALA A 166 9.89 13.09 -8.85
N ALA A 167 9.98 12.06 -9.70
CA ALA A 167 11.01 11.96 -10.74
C ALA A 167 11.01 13.15 -11.72
N ILE A 168 9.84 13.74 -11.97
CA ILE A 168 9.66 14.86 -12.91
C ILE A 168 9.45 16.22 -12.20
N GLY A 169 9.74 16.30 -10.90
CA GLY A 169 9.66 17.54 -10.12
C GLY A 169 8.25 18.08 -9.85
N ARG A 170 7.23 17.21 -9.81
CA ARG A 170 5.85 17.56 -9.45
C ARG A 170 5.56 17.25 -7.98
N GLU A 171 4.74 18.11 -7.37
CA GLU A 171 4.29 17.96 -6.00
C GLU A 171 3.45 16.69 -5.78
N THR A 172 3.45 16.20 -4.54
CA THR A 172 2.63 15.06 -4.11
C THR A 172 1.13 15.39 -4.20
N GLY A 173 0.32 14.51 -4.77
CA GLY A 173 -1.14 14.69 -4.80
C GLY A 173 -1.74 14.22 -3.48
N THR A 174 -2.57 15.03 -2.83
CA THR A 174 -3.04 14.75 -1.46
C THR A 174 -4.51 14.37 -1.35
N ASP A 175 -5.30 14.52 -2.42
CA ASP A 175 -6.76 14.33 -2.39
C ASP A 175 -7.20 12.94 -1.92
N ARG A 176 -6.41 11.90 -2.25
CA ARG A 176 -6.67 10.50 -1.90
C ARG A 176 -5.81 9.99 -0.73
N LEU A 177 -4.88 10.82 -0.26
CA LEU A 177 -3.93 10.46 0.79
C LEU A 177 -4.61 10.04 2.11
N PRO A 178 -5.71 10.69 2.58
CA PRO A 178 -6.44 10.20 3.75
C PRO A 178 -6.89 8.73 3.62
N THR A 179 -7.45 8.35 2.47
CA THR A 179 -7.88 6.97 2.17
C THR A 179 -6.69 6.01 2.10
N VAL A 180 -5.59 6.44 1.48
CA VAL A 180 -4.35 5.65 1.40
C VAL A 180 -3.80 5.35 2.80
N LEU A 181 -3.69 6.37 3.66
CA LEU A 181 -3.20 6.20 5.03
C LEU A 181 -4.14 5.33 5.87
N ARG A 182 -5.46 5.51 5.73
CA ARG A 182 -6.48 4.67 6.38
C ARG A 182 -6.47 3.22 5.86
N THR A 183 -5.92 2.97 4.68
CA THR A 183 -5.69 1.59 4.20
C THR A 183 -4.45 0.98 4.86
N PHE A 184 -3.36 1.74 4.96
CA PHE A 184 -2.10 1.25 5.55
C PHE A 184 -2.20 0.89 7.03
N VAL A 185 -3.09 1.51 7.81
CA VAL A 185 -3.25 1.16 9.24
C VAL A 185 -3.64 -0.30 9.49
N TRP A 186 -4.22 -0.98 8.50
CA TRP A 186 -4.52 -2.41 8.59
C TRP A 186 -3.27 -3.30 8.62
N ALA A 187 -2.09 -2.76 8.33
CA ALA A 187 -0.81 -3.46 8.56
C ALA A 187 -0.47 -3.61 10.06
N LEU A 188 -0.95 -2.68 10.90
CA LEU A 188 -0.51 -2.57 12.30
C LEU A 188 -0.81 -3.81 13.14
N PRO A 189 -2.03 -4.39 13.14
CA PRO A 189 -2.33 -5.58 13.95
C PRO A 189 -1.50 -6.81 13.56
N HIS A 190 -1.02 -6.85 12.32
CA HIS A 190 -0.25 -7.96 11.80
C HIS A 190 1.25 -7.79 12.06
N GLN A 191 1.80 -6.59 11.85
CA GLN A 191 3.24 -6.35 11.84
C GLN A 191 3.79 -5.75 13.14
N TYR A 192 3.02 -4.93 13.85
CA TYR A 192 3.46 -4.34 15.11
C TYR A 192 3.34 -5.38 16.23
N ARG A 193 4.41 -6.15 16.45
CA ARG A 193 4.48 -7.31 17.37
C ARG A 193 5.38 -7.07 18.58
N VAL A 194 5.54 -5.82 18.97
CA VAL A 194 6.42 -5.43 20.08
C VAL A 194 5.92 -6.05 21.39
N PRO A 195 6.78 -6.74 22.17
CA PRO A 195 6.42 -7.21 23.51
C PRO A 195 6.12 -6.03 24.44
N ALA A 196 4.98 -6.09 25.12
CA ALA A 196 4.58 -5.10 26.11
C ALA A 196 3.65 -5.72 27.16
N GLU A 197 3.54 -5.08 28.33
CA GLU A 197 2.57 -5.49 29.34
C GLU A 197 1.14 -5.34 28.80
N PRO A 198 0.21 -6.26 29.09
CA PRO A 198 -1.18 -6.14 28.69
C PRO A 198 -1.77 -4.78 29.08
N GLN A 199 -2.58 -4.19 28.20
CA GLN A 199 -3.15 -2.85 28.31
C GLN A 199 -2.14 -1.69 28.15
N THR A 200 -0.87 -1.95 27.80
CA THR A 200 0.02 -0.89 27.29
C THR A 200 -0.60 -0.26 26.05
N THR A 201 -0.53 1.06 25.95
CA THR A 201 -1.16 1.79 24.85
C THR A 201 -0.16 2.62 24.06
N VAL A 202 -0.33 2.62 22.73
CA VAL A 202 0.43 3.45 21.80
C VAL A 202 -0.57 4.26 20.98
N LEU A 203 -0.37 5.57 20.91
CA LEU A 203 -1.14 6.48 20.06
C LEU A 203 -0.34 6.80 18.80
N LEU A 204 -0.95 6.59 17.64
CA LEU A 204 -0.43 6.90 16.32
C LEU A 204 -1.28 8.01 15.68
N ASP A 205 -0.64 9.11 15.32
CA ASP A 205 -1.27 10.24 14.63
C ASP A 205 -0.70 10.36 13.22
N LEU A 206 -1.55 10.10 12.22
CA LEU A 206 -1.19 10.13 10.80
C LEU A 206 -1.62 11.43 10.11
N ASP A 207 -1.80 12.51 10.88
CA ASP A 207 -2.23 13.82 10.38
C ASP A 207 -3.59 13.71 9.68
N ILE A 208 -3.65 13.97 8.37
CA ILE A 208 -4.89 13.82 7.59
C ILE A 208 -5.37 12.36 7.46
N GLY A 209 -4.54 11.38 7.84
CA GLY A 209 -4.89 9.96 7.94
C GLY A 209 -5.59 9.58 9.24
N GLY A 210 -5.79 10.54 10.15
CA GLY A 210 -6.49 10.34 11.42
C GLY A 210 -5.62 9.81 12.54
N GLN A 211 -6.24 9.62 13.70
CA GLN A 211 -5.61 9.13 14.93
C GLN A 211 -6.05 7.70 15.21
N TRP A 212 -5.11 6.87 15.64
CA TRP A 212 -5.27 5.45 15.84
C TRP A 212 -4.59 5.03 17.14
N SER A 213 -5.20 4.13 17.89
CA SER A 213 -4.61 3.59 19.11
C SER A 213 -4.39 2.10 19.00
N LEU A 214 -3.24 1.65 19.51
CA LEU A 214 -2.91 0.25 19.68
C LEU A 214 -2.94 -0.07 21.17
N VAL A 215 -3.65 -1.13 21.53
CA VAL A 215 -3.69 -1.64 22.91
C VAL A 215 -3.10 -3.05 22.94
N ALA A 216 -2.06 -3.23 23.74
CA ALA A 216 -1.37 -4.50 23.90
C ALA A 216 -2.31 -5.55 24.53
N GLY A 217 -2.44 -6.68 23.85
CA GLY A 217 -3.07 -7.88 24.36
C GLY A 217 -2.04 -8.91 24.80
N ASN A 218 -2.44 -10.18 24.80
CA ASN A 218 -1.56 -11.29 25.13
C ASN A 218 -0.62 -11.63 23.96
N GLU A 219 0.55 -12.21 24.27
CA GLU A 219 1.48 -12.78 23.28
C GLU A 219 1.96 -11.78 22.19
N GLY A 220 2.14 -10.50 22.56
CA GLY A 220 2.62 -9.48 21.61
C GLY A 220 1.63 -9.13 20.50
N ARG A 221 0.35 -9.49 20.65
CA ARG A 221 -0.71 -9.03 19.74
C ARG A 221 -1.22 -7.68 20.19
N TRP A 222 -1.49 -6.81 19.23
CA TRP A 222 -2.03 -5.49 19.47
C TRP A 222 -3.40 -5.36 18.83
N SER A 223 -4.34 -4.78 19.58
CA SER A 223 -5.68 -4.45 19.09
C SER A 223 -5.68 -3.02 18.56
N LEU A 224 -6.20 -2.82 17.35
CA LEU A 224 -6.29 -1.51 16.69
C LEU A 224 -7.63 -0.86 16.99
N HIS A 225 -7.62 0.43 17.29
CA HIS A 225 -8.81 1.24 17.53
C HIS A 225 -8.69 2.59 16.81
N GLU A 226 -9.80 3.13 16.32
CA GLU A 226 -9.85 4.48 15.74
C GLU A 226 -10.06 5.52 16.84
N GLY A 227 -9.32 6.62 16.76
CA GLY A 227 -9.40 7.74 17.68
C GLY A 227 -8.25 7.83 18.68
N ALA A 228 -8.18 8.99 19.34
CA ALA A 228 -7.22 9.26 20.39
C ALA A 228 -7.58 8.55 21.69
N ILE A 229 -6.55 8.37 22.52
CA ILE A 229 -6.64 7.87 23.88
C ILE A 229 -5.97 8.87 24.83
N SER A 230 -6.48 8.94 26.06
CA SER A 230 -5.83 9.74 27.11
C SER A 230 -4.60 9.01 27.64
N ASP A 231 -3.54 9.77 27.91
CA ASP A 231 -2.32 9.32 28.59
C ASP A 231 -1.69 8.04 27.98
N PRO A 232 -1.38 8.00 26.67
CA PRO A 232 -0.74 6.85 26.07
C PRO A 232 0.68 6.64 26.61
N VAL A 233 1.12 5.38 26.69
CA VAL A 233 2.50 5.05 27.11
C VAL A 233 3.52 5.54 26.08
N ALA A 234 3.17 5.48 24.80
CA ALA A 234 3.95 6.08 23.72
C ALA A 234 3.05 6.79 22.70
N TYR A 235 3.59 7.85 22.10
CA TYR A 235 2.94 8.64 21.07
C TYR A 235 3.87 8.78 19.88
N ILE A 236 3.37 8.54 18.67
CA ILE A 236 4.07 8.82 17.43
C ILE A 236 3.16 9.66 16.53
N ARG A 237 3.66 10.80 16.05
CA ARG A 237 3.00 11.66 15.07
C ARG A 237 3.82 11.71 13.80
N PHE A 238 3.17 11.46 12.68
CA PHE A 238 3.69 11.66 11.35
C PHE A 238 3.06 12.91 10.74
N THR A 239 3.81 13.65 9.93
CA THR A 239 3.17 14.47 8.89
C THR A 239 2.57 13.54 7.83
N ALA A 240 1.56 13.99 7.09
CA ALA A 240 0.95 13.17 6.04
C ALA A 240 1.99 12.63 5.02
N GLU A 241 2.99 13.45 4.67
CA GLU A 241 4.08 13.03 3.78
C GLU A 241 4.99 11.96 4.42
N ALA A 242 5.36 12.15 5.68
CA ALA A 242 6.20 11.16 6.38
C ALA A 242 5.47 9.83 6.57
N ALA A 243 4.15 9.86 6.82
CA ALA A 243 3.34 8.68 7.02
C ALA A 243 3.40 7.75 5.81
N TRP A 244 2.99 8.22 4.61
CA TRP A 244 2.95 7.34 3.44
C TRP A 244 4.35 6.86 3.04
N ARG A 245 5.39 7.71 3.20
CA ARG A 245 6.76 7.32 2.90
C ARG A 245 7.24 6.23 3.86
N SER A 246 6.95 6.36 5.16
CA SER A 246 7.29 5.35 6.17
C SER A 246 6.61 4.01 5.86
N PHE A 247 5.31 4.00 5.59
CA PHE A 247 4.56 2.77 5.27
C PHE A 247 4.99 2.13 3.94
N THR A 248 5.69 2.86 3.07
CA THR A 248 6.16 2.33 1.77
C THR A 248 7.67 2.10 1.72
N GLY A 249 8.37 2.29 2.85
CA GLY A 249 9.83 2.13 2.91
C GLY A 249 10.62 3.22 2.18
N ALA A 250 9.98 4.32 1.80
CA ALA A 250 10.63 5.46 1.14
C ALA A 250 11.33 6.37 2.16
N ALA A 251 12.28 7.18 1.67
CA ALA A 251 13.04 8.11 2.51
C ALA A 251 12.13 9.16 3.18
N ILE A 252 12.15 9.19 4.51
CA ILE A 252 11.29 10.04 5.35
C ILE A 252 11.89 11.45 5.46
N PRO A 253 11.10 12.53 5.29
CA PRO A 253 11.59 13.89 5.44
C PRO A 253 12.03 14.17 6.89
N ARG A 254 13.12 14.95 7.04
CA ARG A 254 13.63 15.35 8.36
C ARG A 254 12.57 16.12 9.15
N GLY A 255 12.31 15.70 10.39
CA GLY A 255 11.28 16.30 11.24
C GLY A 255 9.85 15.91 10.86
N GLY A 256 9.67 15.00 9.90
CA GLY A 256 8.36 14.46 9.52
C GLY A 256 7.75 13.51 10.56
N ILE A 257 8.53 13.09 11.56
CA ILE A 257 8.07 12.25 12.66
C ILE A 257 8.47 12.92 13.98
N THR A 258 7.51 13.02 14.90
CA THR A 258 7.77 13.34 16.31
C THR A 258 7.21 12.22 17.17
N TYR A 259 7.86 11.94 18.30
CA TYR A 259 7.45 10.85 19.18
C TYR A 259 7.81 11.15 20.63
N ALA A 260 7.09 10.49 21.54
CA ALA A 260 7.32 10.54 22.97
C ALA A 260 7.05 9.16 23.58
N GLY A 261 7.74 8.85 24.67
CA GLY A 261 7.65 7.55 25.35
C GLY A 261 8.85 6.63 25.08
N PRO A 262 8.79 5.36 25.51
CA PRO A 262 9.88 4.41 25.37
C PRO A 262 10.22 4.09 23.91
N SER A 263 11.50 4.15 23.53
CA SER A 263 11.96 3.88 22.16
C SER A 263 11.61 2.48 21.66
N GLN A 264 11.57 1.49 22.57
CA GLN A 264 11.13 0.13 22.27
C GLN A 264 9.70 0.05 21.69
N LEU A 265 8.85 1.04 21.99
CA LEU A 265 7.49 1.14 21.45
C LEU A 265 7.44 2.04 20.20
N THR A 266 8.27 3.08 20.12
CA THR A 266 8.21 4.04 19.01
C THR A 266 9.00 3.61 17.78
N ASP A 267 10.19 3.04 17.96
CA ASP A 267 11.10 2.71 16.86
C ASP A 267 10.51 1.65 15.91
N PRO A 268 9.92 0.54 16.42
CA PRO A 268 9.36 -0.50 15.53
C PRO A 268 8.18 -0.03 14.68
N MET A 269 7.56 1.12 14.98
CA MET A 269 6.50 1.68 14.14
C MET A 269 7.01 2.03 12.73
N GLN A 270 8.29 2.38 12.61
CA GLN A 270 8.92 2.72 11.34
C GLN A 270 9.23 1.47 10.49
N ASP A 271 9.09 0.26 11.03
CA ASP A 271 9.30 -1.00 10.32
C ASP A 271 7.99 -1.54 9.70
N VAL A 272 6.84 -0.96 10.05
CA VAL A 272 5.55 -1.36 9.49
C VAL A 272 5.45 -0.93 8.02
N ARG A 273 4.98 -1.83 7.16
CA ARG A 273 4.80 -1.61 5.71
C ARG A 273 3.35 -1.83 5.29
N GLY A 274 2.78 -0.88 4.56
CA GLY A 274 1.45 -0.97 3.95
C GLY A 274 1.47 -1.41 2.48
N ILE A 275 2.62 -1.89 2.00
CA ILE A 275 2.87 -2.35 0.63
C ILE A 275 3.96 -3.43 0.68
N ILE A 276 4.04 -4.27 -0.35
CA ILE A 276 5.20 -5.17 -0.53
C ILE A 276 6.21 -4.40 -1.39
N VAL A 277 7.37 -4.11 -0.81
CA VAL A 277 8.50 -3.48 -1.51
C VAL A 277 9.53 -4.53 -1.93
#